data_AF-A0A2X5PE81-F1
#
_entry.id   AF-A0A2X5PE81-F1
#
_cell.length_a   1.000
_cell.length_b   1.000
_cell.length_c   1.000
_cell.angle_alpha   90.00
_cell.angle_beta   90.00
_cell.angle_gamma   90.00
#
_symmetry.space_group_name_H-M   'P 1'
#
loop_
_entity.id
_entity.type
_entity.pdbx_description
1 polymer ?
#
loop_
_entity_poly.entity_id
_entity_poly.type
_entity_poly.pdbx_seq_one_letter_code
_entity_poly.pdbx_strand_id
1 'polypeptide(L)'
;MWLIDQMAERHIQDALQKGELSGLPGEGKPLMLDDDSQVPVELRSAYRLLKNSGYLPPELESRREALELVDLLQQLDPEDHQAAEYHKRLRVLELKLRQAGLSTDFINDGQYGATVIRQLNKE
;
A
#
# COMPACT_ATOMS: atom_id res chain seq x y z
N MET A 1 11.65 5.85 -34.28
CA MET A 1 10.69 5.21 -33.36
C MET A 1 11.34 3.94 -32.84
N TRP A 2 11.42 3.76 -31.53
CA TRP A 2 12.15 2.65 -30.88
C TRP A 2 11.36 1.33 -31.03
N LEU A 3 12.03 0.19 -30.82
CA LEU A 3 11.38 -1.13 -30.90
C LEU A 3 10.22 -1.27 -29.90
N ILE A 4 10.37 -0.69 -28.71
CA ILE A 4 9.35 -0.70 -27.66
C ILE A 4 8.09 0.05 -28.12
N ASP A 5 8.25 1.20 -28.79
CA ASP A 5 7.14 1.98 -29.32
C ASP A 5 6.32 1.14 -30.34
N GLN A 6 6.99 0.40 -31.22
CA GLN A 6 6.33 -0.44 -32.22
C GLN A 6 5.57 -1.61 -31.58
N MET A 7 6.13 -2.22 -30.54
CA MET A 7 5.47 -3.29 -29.80
C MET A 7 4.23 -2.76 -29.07
N ALA A 8 4.35 -1.62 -28.39
CA ALA A 8 3.23 -0.98 -27.70
C ALA A 8 2.10 -0.62 -28.68
N GLU A 9 2.43 0.01 -29.81
CA GLU A 9 1.44 0.37 -30.84
C GLU A 9 0.70 -0.87 -31.35
N ARG A 10 1.41 -1.95 -31.65
CA ARG A 10 0.78 -3.19 -32.13
C ARG A 10 -0.21 -3.76 -31.12
N HIS A 11 0.14 -3.79 -29.83
CA HIS A 11 -0.77 -4.25 -28.78
C HIS A 11 -2.02 -3.37 -28.66
N ILE A 12 -1.85 -2.05 -28.76
CA ILE A 12 -2.99 -1.10 -28.72
C ILE A 12 -3.93 -1.35 -29.91
N GLN A 13 -3.39 -1.50 -31.11
CA GLN A 13 -4.18 -1.77 -32.32
C GLN A 13 -4.94 -3.10 -32.23
N ASP A 14 -4.29 -4.16 -31.74
CA ASP A 14 -4.94 -5.47 -31.58
C ASP A 14 -6.09 -5.40 -30.56
N ALA A 15 -5.93 -4.67 -29.45
CA ALA A 15 -6.98 -4.48 -28.45
C ALA A 15 -8.16 -3.65 -28.99
N LEU A 16 -7.88 -2.62 -29.79
CA LEU A 16 -8.91 -1.83 -30.48
C LEU A 16 -9.72 -2.68 -31.46
N GLN A 17 -9.06 -3.50 -32.29
CA GLN A 17 -9.74 -4.37 -33.26
C GLN A 17 -10.65 -5.40 -32.59
N LYS A 18 -10.27 -5.89 -31.41
CA LYS A 18 -11.08 -6.82 -30.61
C LYS A 18 -12.20 -6.13 -29.83
N GLY A 19 -12.23 -4.80 -29.83
CA GLY A 19 -13.19 -4.01 -29.05
C GLY A 19 -12.95 -4.05 -27.54
N GLU A 20 -11.77 -4.50 -27.08
CA GLU A 20 -11.44 -4.61 -25.64
C GLU A 20 -11.41 -3.24 -24.93
N LEU A 21 -11.26 -2.15 -25.71
CA LEU A 21 -11.26 -0.78 -25.21
C LEU A 21 -12.62 -0.07 -25.35
N SER A 22 -13.66 -0.77 -25.81
CA SER A 22 -15.02 -0.26 -25.96
C SER A 22 -15.93 -0.81 -24.86
N GLY A 23 -16.88 -0.01 -24.39
CA GLY A 23 -17.81 -0.34 -23.30
C GLY A 23 -17.17 -0.32 -21.91
N LEU A 24 -16.00 0.30 -21.74
CA LEU A 24 -15.32 0.34 -20.45
C LEU A 24 -16.08 1.19 -19.43
N PRO A 25 -16.00 0.84 -18.13
CA PRO A 25 -16.59 1.66 -17.06
C PRO A 25 -16.06 3.10 -17.12
N GLY A 26 -16.95 4.05 -17.38
CA GLY A 26 -16.59 5.47 -17.49
C GLY A 26 -16.35 5.98 -18.90
N GLU A 27 -16.53 5.15 -19.95
CA GLU A 27 -16.43 5.60 -21.34
C GLU A 27 -17.38 6.78 -21.63
N GLY A 28 -16.85 7.83 -22.25
CA GLY A 28 -17.58 9.06 -22.58
C GLY A 28 -17.96 9.94 -21.39
N LYS A 29 -17.60 9.56 -20.16
CA LYS A 29 -17.85 10.34 -18.94
C LYS A 29 -16.62 11.17 -18.56
N PRO A 30 -16.79 12.32 -17.88
CA PRO A 30 -15.66 13.06 -17.31
C PRO A 30 -14.82 12.16 -16.40
N LEU A 31 -13.50 12.29 -16.47
CA LEU A 31 -12.58 11.60 -15.57
C LEU A 31 -12.81 12.08 -14.13
N MET A 32 -13.07 11.15 -13.22
CA MET A 32 -13.05 11.42 -11.79
C MET A 32 -11.59 11.48 -11.35
N LEU A 33 -11.08 12.68 -11.10
CA LEU A 33 -9.73 12.87 -10.62
C LEU A 33 -9.69 12.61 -9.10
N ASP A 34 -8.67 11.90 -8.66
CA ASP A 34 -8.35 11.78 -7.24
C ASP A 34 -7.96 13.15 -6.64
N ASP A 35 -8.15 13.30 -5.33
CA ASP A 35 -7.66 14.47 -4.61
C ASP A 35 -6.13 14.40 -4.45
N ASP A 36 -5.44 14.96 -5.44
CA ASP A 36 -3.98 15.08 -5.48
C ASP A 36 -3.50 16.44 -4.89
N SER A 37 -4.31 17.12 -4.07
CA SER A 37 -4.00 18.46 -3.55
C SER A 37 -2.69 18.53 -2.75
N GLN A 38 -2.33 17.44 -2.07
CA GLN A 38 -1.10 17.32 -1.27
C GLN A 38 0.13 16.92 -2.11
N VAL A 39 -0.05 16.62 -3.40
CA VAL A 39 1.03 16.18 -4.29
C VAL A 39 1.44 17.33 -5.22
N PRO A 40 2.75 17.66 -5.30
CA PRO A 40 3.27 18.62 -6.28
C PRO A 40 2.83 18.26 -7.71
N VAL A 41 2.50 19.26 -8.51
CA VAL A 41 1.88 19.10 -9.85
C VAL A 41 2.70 18.17 -10.74
N GLU A 42 4.02 18.27 -10.65
CA GLU A 42 5.00 17.52 -11.44
C GLU A 42 5.00 16.03 -11.10
N LEU A 43 4.56 15.66 -9.89
CA LEU A 43 4.59 14.29 -9.38
C LEU A 43 3.24 13.56 -9.50
N ARG A 44 2.13 14.28 -9.70
CA ARG A 44 0.77 13.71 -9.68
C ARG A 44 0.57 12.57 -10.68
N SER A 45 1.07 12.74 -11.91
CA SER A 45 0.95 11.72 -12.96
C SER A 45 1.70 10.44 -12.60
N ALA A 46 2.91 10.56 -12.05
CA ALA A 46 3.71 9.43 -11.61
C ALA A 46 3.06 8.69 -10.44
N TYR A 47 2.61 9.41 -9.40
CA TYR A 47 1.92 8.79 -8.26
C TYR A 47 0.62 8.10 -8.68
N ARG A 48 -0.16 8.69 -9.60
CA ARG A 48 -1.39 8.08 -10.10
C ARG A 48 -1.13 6.81 -10.92
N LEU A 49 -0.07 6.78 -11.73
CA LEU A 49 0.35 5.56 -12.42
C LEU A 49 0.70 4.44 -11.43
N LEU A 50 1.49 4.75 -10.40
CA LEU A 50 1.88 3.79 -9.37
C LEU A 50 0.66 3.29 -8.56
N LYS A 51 -0.23 4.19 -8.17
CA LYS A 51 -1.48 3.84 -7.48
C LYS A 51 -2.34 2.91 -8.33
N ASN A 52 -2.51 3.21 -9.62
CA ASN A 52 -3.31 2.40 -10.55
C ASN A 52 -2.69 1.02 -10.80
N SER A 53 -1.36 0.89 -10.74
CA SER A 53 -0.68 -0.40 -10.87
C SER A 53 -0.68 -1.23 -9.58
N GLY A 54 -1.31 -0.75 -8.51
CA GLY A 54 -1.29 -1.39 -7.19
C GLY A 54 0.09 -1.34 -6.51
N TYR A 55 0.94 -0.40 -6.89
CA TYR A 55 2.28 -0.27 -6.30
C TYR A 55 2.16 0.29 -4.88
N LEU A 56 2.57 -0.51 -3.90
CA LEU A 56 2.61 -0.11 -2.49
C LEU A 56 3.98 0.52 -2.20
N PRO A 57 4.04 1.77 -1.70
CA PRO A 57 5.28 2.37 -1.22
C PRO A 57 6.01 1.44 -0.22
N PRO A 58 7.35 1.39 -0.25
CA PRO A 58 8.14 0.46 0.57
C PRO A 58 7.89 0.64 2.08
N GLU A 59 7.50 1.85 2.48
CA GLU A 59 7.17 2.16 3.86
C GLU A 59 5.83 1.54 4.27
N LEU A 60 4.84 1.53 3.37
CA LEU A 60 3.57 0.86 3.60
C LEU A 60 3.69 -0.66 3.54
N GLU A 61 4.60 -1.19 2.71
CA GLU A 61 4.95 -2.61 2.71
C GLU A 61 5.59 -3.03 4.04
N SER A 62 6.56 -2.23 4.52
CA SER A 62 7.20 -2.45 5.83
C SER A 62 6.19 -2.40 6.99
N ARG A 63 5.18 -1.53 6.90
CA ARG A 63 4.09 -1.47 7.86
C ARG A 63 3.23 -2.73 7.83
N ARG A 64 2.90 -3.25 6.65
CA ARG A 64 2.14 -4.51 6.51
C ARG A 64 2.91 -5.69 7.12
N GLU A 65 4.20 -5.82 6.79
CA GLU A 65 5.05 -6.87 7.35
C GLU A 65 5.15 -6.78 8.89
N ALA A 66 5.24 -5.56 9.44
CA ALA A 66 5.24 -5.36 10.89
C ALA A 66 3.93 -5.81 11.55
N LEU A 67 2.77 -5.55 10.92
CA LEU A 67 1.47 -6.03 11.42
C LEU A 67 1.38 -7.56 11.39
N GLU A 68 1.77 -8.18 10.28
CA GLU A 68 1.78 -9.65 10.14
C GLU A 68 2.68 -10.32 11.20
N LEU A 69 3.85 -9.72 11.51
CA LEU A 69 4.74 -10.20 12.56
C LEU A 69 4.14 -10.04 13.96
N VAL A 70 3.42 -8.95 14.23
CA VAL A 70 2.74 -8.75 15.52
C VAL A 70 1.63 -9.79 15.70
N ASP A 71 0.80 -10.00 14.68
CA ASP A 71 -0.28 -10.99 14.73
C ASP A 71 0.27 -12.41 14.90
N LEU A 72 1.37 -12.74 14.21
CA LEU A 72 2.07 -14.01 14.36
C LEU A 72 2.59 -14.17 15.80
N LEU A 73 3.29 -13.17 16.32
CA LEU A 73 3.83 -13.19 17.69
C LEU A 73 2.76 -13.30 18.78
N GLN A 74 1.53 -12.82 18.54
CA GLN A 74 0.41 -13.01 19.47
C GLN A 74 -0.12 -14.45 19.50
N GLN A 75 0.09 -15.22 18.43
CA GLN A 75 -0.40 -16.59 18.28
C GLN A 75 0.65 -17.65 18.68
N LEU A 76 1.93 -17.28 18.76
CA LEU A 76 3.00 -18.19 19.20
C LEU A 76 3.06 -18.34 20.72
N ASP A 77 3.48 -19.52 21.17
CA ASP A 77 3.80 -19.76 22.57
C ASP A 77 5.07 -19.01 23.00
N PRO A 78 5.14 -18.47 24.23
CA PRO A 78 6.28 -17.67 24.71
C PRO A 78 7.63 -18.42 24.73
N GLU A 79 7.59 -19.75 24.78
CA GLU A 79 8.77 -20.63 24.85
C GLU A 79 9.26 -21.09 23.45
N ASP A 80 8.62 -20.61 22.38
CA ASP A 80 9.04 -20.95 21.01
C ASP A 80 10.36 -20.25 20.65
N HIS A 81 11.36 -21.02 20.25
CA HIS A 81 12.66 -20.50 19.80
C HIS A 81 12.54 -19.51 18.62
N GLN A 82 11.49 -19.62 17.81
CA GLN A 82 11.26 -18.72 16.67
C GLN A 82 10.74 -17.35 17.09
N ALA A 83 10.11 -17.22 18.27
CA ALA A 83 9.59 -15.95 18.75
C ALA A 83 10.71 -14.90 18.88
N ALA A 84 11.90 -15.29 19.34
CA ALA A 84 13.05 -14.39 19.46
C ALA A 84 13.51 -13.81 18.12
N GLU A 85 13.45 -14.60 17.04
CA GLU A 85 13.83 -14.15 15.69
C GLU A 85 12.80 -13.16 15.13
N TYR A 86 11.51 -13.45 15.29
CA TYR A 86 10.43 -12.55 14.86
C TYR A 86 10.46 -11.21 15.61
N HIS A 87 10.74 -11.21 16.92
CA HIS A 87 10.92 -9.98 17.68
C HIS A 87 12.10 -9.13 17.15
N LYS A 88 13.21 -9.77 16.79
CA LYS A 88 14.37 -9.07 16.20
C LYS A 88 14.01 -8.45 14.86
N ARG A 89 13.29 -9.19 14.01
CA ARG A 89 12.85 -8.71 12.69
C ARG A 89 11.86 -7.54 12.82
N LEU A 90 10.89 -7.66 13.72
CA LEU A 90 9.95 -6.59 14.04
C LEU A 90 10.66 -5.31 14.49
N ARG A 91 11.69 -5.43 15.32
CA ARG A 91 12.48 -4.29 15.80
C ARG A 91 13.25 -3.58 14.68
N VAL A 92 13.75 -4.32 13.69
CA VAL A 92 14.38 -3.72 12.50
C VAL A 92 13.36 -2.96 11.67
N LEU A 93 12.15 -3.50 11.49
CA LEU A 93 11.07 -2.82 10.77
C LEU A 93 10.59 -1.56 11.50
N GLU A 94 10.43 -1.62 12.82
CA GLU A 94 10.10 -0.47 13.66
C GLU A 94 11.12 0.68 13.47
N LEU A 95 12.41 0.36 13.47
CA LEU A 95 13.46 1.36 13.25
C LEU A 95 13.41 1.98 11.85
N LYS A 96 13.16 1.17 10.81
CA LYS A 96 13.01 1.66 9.43
C LYS A 96 11.81 2.60 9.29
N LEU A 97 10.67 2.25 9.89
CA LEU A 97 9.45 3.07 9.86
C LEU A 97 9.66 4.41 10.56
N ARG A 98 10.34 4.41 11.72
CA ARG A 98 10.70 5.66 12.43
C ARG A 98 11.62 6.56 11.61
N GLN A 99 12.60 5.97 10.93
CA GLN A 99 13.50 6.74 10.04
C GLN A 99 12.75 7.36 8.85
N ALA A 100 11.72 6.67 8.35
CA ALA A 100 10.83 7.19 7.31
C ALA A 100 9.80 8.22 7.84
N GLY A 101 9.82 8.55 9.14
CA GLY A 101 8.88 9.50 9.75
C GLY A 101 7.46 8.95 9.95
N LEU A 102 7.28 7.62 9.88
CA LEU A 102 5.99 6.98 10.12
C LEU A 102 5.81 6.63 11.59
N SER A 103 4.57 6.76 12.08
CA SER A 103 4.20 6.29 13.43
C SER A 103 4.34 4.78 13.52
N THR A 104 4.97 4.31 14.60
CA THR A 104 5.11 2.89 14.97
C THR A 104 4.18 2.48 16.10
N ASP A 105 3.24 3.36 16.48
CA ASP A 105 2.39 3.14 17.65
C ASP A 105 1.55 1.87 17.48
N PHE A 106 1.14 1.60 16.23
CA PHE A 106 0.41 0.40 15.82
C PHE A 106 1.08 -0.94 16.21
N ILE A 107 2.41 -0.96 16.41
CA ILE A 107 3.16 -2.17 16.80
C ILE A 107 2.93 -2.52 18.28
N ASN A 108 2.75 -1.50 19.12
CA ASN A 108 2.52 -1.66 20.55
C ASN A 108 1.00 -1.68 20.89
N ASP A 109 0.17 -1.45 19.88
CA ASP A 109 -1.24 -1.11 19.99
C ASP A 109 -2.19 -2.31 19.94
N GLY A 110 -1.91 -3.31 20.78
CA GLY A 110 -3.04 -4.01 21.43
C GLY A 110 -3.95 -3.04 22.23
N GLN A 111 -3.55 -1.77 22.39
CA GLN A 111 -4.20 -0.74 23.21
C GLN A 111 -4.89 0.39 22.42
N TYR A 112 -4.48 0.77 21.21
CA TYR A 112 -5.16 1.84 20.46
C TYR A 112 -6.59 1.48 20.09
N GLY A 113 -6.83 0.26 19.60
CA GLY A 113 -8.19 -0.24 19.36
C GLY A 113 -9.03 -0.21 20.64
N ALA A 114 -8.47 -0.64 21.77
CA ALA A 114 -9.14 -0.60 23.08
C ALA A 114 -9.41 0.84 23.58
N THR A 115 -8.53 1.79 23.26
CA THR A 115 -8.66 3.19 23.69
C THR A 115 -9.71 3.93 22.85
N VAL A 116 -9.72 3.69 21.54
CA VAL A 116 -10.75 4.22 20.62
C VAL A 116 -12.12 3.60 20.93
N ILE A 117 -12.21 2.28 21.17
CA ILE A 117 -13.45 1.62 21.60
C ILE A 117 -13.92 2.18 22.96
N ARG A 118 -13.02 2.44 23.90
CA ARG A 118 -13.35 3.03 25.21
C ARG A 118 -13.80 4.49 25.10
N GLN A 119 -13.33 5.24 24.09
CA GLN A 119 -13.80 6.60 23.81
C GLN A 119 -15.14 6.61 23.08
N LEU A 120 -15.38 5.67 22.16
CA LEU A 120 -16.65 5.53 21.44
C LEU A 120 -17.79 5.01 22.33
N ASN A 121 -17.49 4.15 23.30
CA ASN A 121 -18.47 3.61 24.27
C ASN A 121 -18.72 4.53 25.48
N LYS A 122 -18.23 5.78 25.44
CA LYS A 122 -18.38 6.77 26.52
C LYS A 122 -19.42 7.86 26.20
N GLU A 123 -20.14 7.74 25.09
CA GLU A 123 -21.40 8.45 24.81
C GLU A 123 -22.61 7.56 25.17
#